data_AF-A0A955RCP8-F1
#
_entry.id   AF-A0A955RCP8-F1
#
_cell.length_a   1.000
_cell.length_b   1.000
_cell.length_c   1.000
_cell.angle_alpha   90.00
_cell.angle_beta   90.00
_cell.angle_gamma   90.00
#
_symmetry.space_group_name_H-M   'P 1'
#
loop_
_entity.id
_entity.type
_entity.pdbx_description
1 polymer ?
#
loop_
_entity_poly.entity_id
_entity_poly.type
_entity_poly.pdbx_seq_one_letter_code
_entity_poly.pdbx_strand_id
1 'polypeptide(L)'
;MLLLPLILTACALHRVGLVEVVEEGPVRIVSVDGRDKLLLLGEAARLRYLDGHLVEVDGTKTLGRLRVGRWRVLEGPRGLPVWYGPVQVLGSQVGIQDLGSGSLVYVDQRAAERLRSKVGQWILVEGYVEGPQRVVVLHWRSLD
;
A
#
# COMPACT_ATOMS: atom_id res chain seq x y z
N MET A 1 18.70 -44.01 -13.43
CA MET A 1 18.15 -43.08 -12.40
C MET A 1 17.57 -41.89 -13.16
N LEU A 2 16.26 -41.89 -13.43
CA LEU A 2 15.58 -40.85 -14.21
C LEU A 2 15.28 -39.66 -13.29
N LEU A 3 15.93 -38.51 -13.54
CA LEU A 3 15.58 -37.23 -12.94
C LEU A 3 14.28 -36.73 -13.58
N LEU A 4 13.15 -36.86 -12.88
CA LEU A 4 11.91 -36.22 -13.25
C LEU A 4 12.06 -34.70 -12.96
N PRO A 5 11.92 -33.80 -13.95
CA PRO A 5 11.91 -32.38 -13.67
C PRO A 5 10.65 -32.05 -12.89
N LEU A 6 10.83 -31.62 -11.63
CA LEU A 6 9.76 -31.07 -10.82
C LEU A 6 9.37 -29.72 -11.42
N ILE A 7 8.34 -29.72 -12.29
CA ILE A 7 7.79 -28.48 -12.86
C ILE A 7 7.11 -27.73 -11.69
N LEU A 8 7.83 -26.77 -11.12
CA LEU A 8 7.26 -25.81 -10.18
C LEU A 8 6.24 -24.97 -10.95
N THR A 9 4.97 -25.32 -10.87
CA THR A 9 3.88 -24.56 -11.46
C THR A 9 3.76 -23.23 -10.74
N ALA A 10 4.28 -22.18 -11.38
CA ALA A 10 4.10 -20.81 -10.95
C ALA A 10 2.73 -20.34 -11.47
N CYS A 11 1.79 -20.09 -10.55
CA CYS A 11 0.44 -19.66 -10.90
C CYS A 11 0.32 -18.15 -10.71
N ALA A 12 -0.34 -17.45 -11.64
CA ALA A 12 -0.81 -16.10 -11.37
C ALA A 12 -1.83 -16.13 -10.22
N LEU A 13 -1.74 -15.18 -9.30
CA LEU A 13 -2.65 -15.05 -8.17
C LEU A 13 -3.08 -13.58 -8.04
N HIS A 14 -4.38 -13.39 -7.90
CA HIS A 14 -5.00 -12.14 -7.47
C HIS A 14 -5.64 -12.37 -6.10
N ARG A 15 -5.46 -11.44 -5.15
CA ARG A 15 -6.00 -11.58 -3.80
C ARG A 15 -6.26 -10.23 -3.13
N VAL A 16 -7.34 -10.17 -2.37
CA VAL A 16 -7.68 -9.08 -1.45
C VAL A 16 -7.57 -9.59 -0.01
N GLY A 17 -7.02 -8.78 0.89
CA GLY A 17 -7.00 -9.09 2.32
C GLY A 17 -6.26 -8.07 3.16
N LEU A 18 -6.25 -8.29 4.47
CA LEU A 18 -5.59 -7.40 5.42
C LEU A 18 -4.10 -7.69 5.48
N VAL A 19 -3.29 -6.64 5.48
CA VAL A 19 -1.86 -6.74 5.74
C VAL A 19 -1.64 -6.99 7.24
N GLU A 20 -0.89 -8.04 7.56
CA GLU A 20 -0.39 -8.33 8.92
C GLU A 20 1.13 -8.30 8.88
N VAL A 21 1.73 -7.39 9.65
CA VAL A 21 3.18 -7.24 9.77
C VAL A 21 3.66 -7.95 11.03
N VAL A 22 4.57 -8.91 10.86
CA VAL A 22 5.23 -9.59 11.97
C VAL A 22 6.57 -8.90 12.23
N GLU A 23 6.80 -8.46 13.47
CA GLU A 23 7.91 -7.58 13.88
C GLU A 23 9.30 -8.01 13.35
N GLU A 24 9.55 -9.32 13.30
CA GLU A 24 10.79 -9.91 12.75
C GLU A 24 10.52 -10.93 11.64
N GLY A 25 9.36 -10.83 10.98
CA GLY A 25 8.86 -11.85 10.07
C GLY A 25 8.44 -11.36 8.69
N PRO A 26 7.98 -12.27 7.82
CA PRO A 26 7.42 -11.90 6.54
C PRO A 26 6.08 -11.19 6.72
N VAL A 27 5.80 -10.23 5.85
CA VAL A 27 4.47 -9.62 5.73
C VAL A 27 3.49 -10.68 5.22
N ARG A 28 2.29 -10.69 5.80
CA ARG A 28 1.22 -11.62 5.44
C ARG A 28 0.02 -10.88 4.90
N ILE A 29 -0.73 -11.56 4.05
CA ILE A 29 -2.11 -11.17 3.75
C ILE A 29 -3.04 -12.18 4.38
N VAL A 30 -3.92 -11.67 5.24
CA VAL A 30 -4.97 -12.43 5.91
C VAL A 30 -6.24 -12.28 5.08
N SER A 31 -6.59 -13.34 4.36
CA SER A 31 -7.87 -13.47 3.66
C SER A 31 -8.89 -14.22 4.53
N VAL A 32 -10.16 -14.22 4.12
CA VAL A 32 -11.23 -14.97 4.78
C VAL A 32 -10.93 -16.48 4.81
N ASP A 33 -10.21 -16.99 3.80
CA ASP A 33 -9.93 -18.42 3.61
C ASP A 33 -8.62 -18.88 4.29
N GLY A 34 -7.91 -17.99 4.99
CA GLY A 34 -6.63 -18.28 5.63
C GLY A 34 -5.48 -17.35 5.20
N ARG A 35 -4.33 -17.51 5.87
CA ARG A 35 -3.17 -16.59 5.80
C ARG A 35 -2.14 -17.03 4.76
N ASP A 36 -1.71 -16.13 3.89
CA ASP A 36 -0.59 -16.33 2.96
C ASP A 36 0.66 -15.56 3.39
N LYS A 37 1.85 -16.13 3.16
CA LYS A 37 3.13 -15.44 3.37
C LYS A 37 3.56 -14.75 2.08
N LEU A 38 3.80 -13.44 2.14
CA LEU A 38 4.32 -12.68 1.01
C LEU A 38 5.85 -12.69 1.00
N LEU A 39 6.41 -12.81 -0.18
CA LEU A 39 7.78 -12.40 -0.44
C LEU A 39 7.73 -11.01 -1.08
N LEU A 40 8.08 -9.99 -0.30
CA LEU A 40 8.11 -8.61 -0.77
C LEU A 40 9.42 -8.36 -1.51
N LEU A 41 9.33 -8.01 -2.79
CA LEU A 41 10.46 -7.60 -3.62
C LEU A 41 10.09 -6.29 -4.32
N GLY A 42 11.08 -5.42 -4.55
CA GLY A 42 10.87 -4.14 -5.23
C GLY A 42 9.83 -3.27 -4.52
N GLU A 43 8.85 -2.77 -5.29
CA GLU A 43 7.82 -1.85 -4.78
C GLU A 43 6.91 -2.46 -3.71
N ALA A 44 6.79 -3.79 -3.67
CA ALA A 44 6.00 -4.48 -2.65
C ALA A 44 6.63 -4.38 -1.26
N ALA A 45 7.91 -4.03 -1.13
CA ALA A 45 8.55 -3.80 0.18
C ALA A 45 7.80 -2.78 1.04
N ARG A 46 7.09 -1.84 0.41
CA ARG A 46 6.28 -0.82 1.09
C ARG A 46 5.03 -1.37 1.79
N LEU A 47 4.56 -2.57 1.43
CA LEU A 47 3.44 -3.21 2.13
C LEU A 47 3.73 -3.39 3.64
N ARG A 48 5.01 -3.41 4.06
CA ARG A 48 5.38 -3.46 5.48
C ARG A 48 4.91 -2.26 6.31
N TYR A 49 4.60 -1.14 5.65
CA TYR A 49 4.12 0.07 6.32
C TYR A 49 2.60 0.17 6.29
N LEU A 50 1.91 -0.89 5.88
CA LEU A 50 0.46 -0.92 5.69
C LEU A 50 -0.23 -1.89 6.64
N ASP A 51 0.38 -2.18 7.80
CA ASP A 51 -0.25 -3.03 8.81
C ASP A 51 -1.70 -2.61 9.09
N GLY A 52 -2.60 -3.59 9.09
CA GLY A 52 -4.03 -3.41 9.26
C GLY A 52 -4.79 -2.83 8.05
N HIS A 53 -4.13 -2.53 6.94
CA HIS A 53 -4.79 -2.01 5.74
C HIS A 53 -5.35 -3.14 4.88
N LEU A 54 -6.50 -2.89 4.26
CA LEU A 54 -7.04 -3.75 3.22
C LEU A 54 -6.33 -3.43 1.91
N VAL A 55 -5.67 -4.43 1.34
CA VAL A 55 -4.95 -4.30 0.08
C VAL A 55 -5.45 -5.32 -0.92
N GLU A 56 -5.34 -4.94 -2.18
CA GLU A 56 -5.43 -5.85 -3.32
C GLU A 56 -4.02 -6.08 -3.84
N VAL A 57 -3.67 -7.34 -4.10
CA VAL A 57 -2.36 -7.73 -4.65
C VAL A 57 -2.53 -8.66 -5.84
N ASP A 58 -1.66 -8.46 -6.83
CA ASP A 58 -1.44 -9.35 -7.96
C ASP A 58 -0.01 -9.85 -7.95
N GLY A 59 0.18 -11.13 -8.25
CA GLY A 59 1.51 -11.70 -8.26
C GLY A 59 1.57 -13.14 -8.75
N THR A 60 2.66 -13.80 -8.39
CA THR A 60 2.92 -15.20 -8.76
C THR A 60 3.10 -16.03 -7.49
N LYS A 61 2.31 -17.10 -7.34
CA LYS A 61 2.39 -18.03 -6.21
C LYS A 61 3.28 -19.22 -6.57
N THR A 62 4.25 -19.51 -5.71
CA THR A 62 5.14 -20.68 -5.82
C THR A 62 5.44 -21.21 -4.42
N LEU A 63 5.22 -22.52 -4.17
CA LEU A 63 5.49 -23.19 -2.89
C LEU A 63 4.91 -22.45 -1.67
N GLY A 64 3.66 -21.97 -1.77
CA GLY A 64 2.97 -21.27 -0.67
C GLY A 64 3.48 -19.84 -0.39
N ARG A 65 4.38 -19.31 -1.21
CA ARG A 65 4.85 -17.93 -1.15
C ARG A 65 4.29 -17.15 -2.32
N LEU A 66 3.81 -15.93 -2.07
CA LEU A 66 3.38 -15.01 -3.12
C LEU A 66 4.47 -13.98 -3.37
N ARG A 67 5.01 -13.95 -4.60
CA ARG A 67 5.82 -12.83 -5.07
C ARG A 67 4.87 -11.76 -5.62
N VAL A 68 4.76 -10.64 -4.92
CA VAL A 68 3.88 -9.53 -5.31
C VAL A 68 4.49 -8.78 -6.49
N GLY A 69 3.71 -8.60 -7.56
CA GLY A 69 4.06 -7.83 -8.73
C GLY A 69 3.38 -6.46 -8.78
N ARG A 70 2.10 -6.40 -8.39
CA ARG A 70 1.33 -5.15 -8.26
C ARG A 70 0.49 -5.19 -7.01
N TRP A 71 0.17 -4.01 -6.49
CA TRP A 71 -0.72 -3.88 -5.35
C TRP A 71 -1.33 -2.48 -5.29
N ARG A 72 -2.47 -2.37 -4.61
CA ARG A 72 -3.07 -1.07 -4.24
C ARG A 72 -3.74 -1.18 -2.88
N VAL A 73 -3.82 -0.05 -2.18
CA VAL A 73 -4.60 0.05 -0.94
C VAL A 73 -6.05 0.29 -1.31
N LEU A 74 -6.95 -0.51 -0.73
CA LEU A 74 -8.38 -0.33 -0.87
C LEU A 74 -8.94 0.50 0.29
N GLU A 75 -8.49 0.19 1.50
CA GLU A 75 -9.05 0.75 2.72
C GLU A 75 -8.02 0.78 3.85
N GLY A 76 -8.06 1.84 4.67
CA GLY A 76 -7.29 1.93 5.90
C GLY A 76 -7.96 1.16 7.05
N PRO A 77 -7.27 0.93 8.17
CA PRO A 77 -7.80 0.23 9.34
C PRO A 77 -9.03 0.89 9.98
N ARG A 78 -9.33 2.13 9.61
CA ARG A 78 -10.49 2.91 10.10
C ARG A 78 -11.67 2.91 9.12
N GLY A 79 -11.63 2.14 8.04
CA GLY A 79 -12.68 2.17 7.04
C GLY A 79 -12.62 3.37 6.09
N LEU A 80 -11.48 4.07 6.06
CA LEU A 80 -11.30 5.29 5.28
C LEU A 80 -10.51 5.01 4.00
N PRO A 81 -10.83 5.73 2.90
CA PRO A 81 -9.95 5.81 1.75
C PRO A 81 -8.53 6.23 2.13
N VAL A 82 -7.56 5.68 1.40
CA VAL A 82 -6.12 5.87 1.64
C VAL A 82 -5.47 6.44 0.40
N TRP A 83 -4.59 7.42 0.61
CA TRP A 83 -3.67 7.91 -0.41
C TRP A 83 -2.25 7.83 0.14
N TYR A 84 -1.30 7.41 -0.69
CA TYR A 84 0.08 7.25 -0.25
C TYR A 84 1.07 7.59 -1.34
N GLY A 85 2.14 8.27 -0.95
CA GLY A 85 3.14 8.76 -1.89
C GLY A 85 3.98 9.90 -1.32
N PRO A 86 4.89 10.46 -2.12
CA PRO A 86 5.67 11.60 -1.70
C PRO A 86 4.81 12.86 -1.58
N VAL A 87 5.05 13.65 -0.54
CA VAL A 87 4.46 14.99 -0.41
C VAL A 87 5.03 15.90 -1.48
N GLN A 88 4.16 16.60 -2.20
CA GLN A 88 4.52 17.59 -3.19
C GLN A 88 3.92 18.95 -2.86
N VAL A 89 4.55 20.01 -3.37
CA VAL A 89 4.05 21.38 -3.29
C VAL A 89 3.96 21.95 -4.70
N LEU A 90 2.78 22.42 -5.07
CA LEU A 90 2.53 23.16 -6.31
C LEU A 90 1.97 24.53 -5.96
N GLY A 91 2.79 25.56 -6.12
CA GLY A 91 2.45 26.92 -5.70
C GLY A 91 2.15 26.98 -4.20
N SER A 92 0.94 27.37 -3.84
CA SER A 92 0.49 27.44 -2.44
C SER A 92 -0.10 26.12 -1.93
N GLN A 93 -0.38 25.15 -2.80
CA GLN A 93 -1.06 23.92 -2.45
C GLN A 93 -0.07 22.82 -2.06
N VAL A 94 -0.42 22.06 -1.03
CA VAL A 94 0.28 20.85 -0.61
C VAL A 94 -0.57 19.66 -1.03
N GLY A 95 0.07 18.64 -1.57
CA GLY A 95 -0.60 17.42 -1.99
C GLY A 95 0.28 16.19 -1.86
N ILE A 96 -0.29 15.05 -2.21
CA ILE A 96 0.34 13.75 -2.20
C ILE A 96 0.27 13.19 -3.61
N GLN A 97 1.41 12.87 -4.17
CA GLN A 97 1.46 12.14 -5.43
C GLN A 97 1.08 10.70 -5.15
N ASP A 98 -0.21 10.41 -5.24
CA ASP A 98 -0.74 9.11 -4.90
C ASP A 98 -0.24 8.06 -5.90
N LEU A 99 0.41 7.02 -5.39
CA LEU A 99 0.91 5.93 -6.23
C LEU A 99 -0.21 5.05 -6.77
N GLY A 100 -1.30 4.89 -6.01
CA GLY A 100 -2.41 4.01 -6.41
C GLY A 100 -3.11 4.52 -7.68
N SER A 101 -3.35 5.83 -7.74
CA SER A 101 -4.03 6.49 -8.86
C SER A 101 -3.09 7.18 -9.85
N GLY A 102 -1.82 7.38 -9.50
CA GLY A 102 -0.88 8.21 -10.27
C GLY A 102 -1.23 9.71 -10.29
N SER A 103 -2.24 10.13 -9.52
CA SER A 103 -2.72 11.51 -9.48
C SER A 103 -2.13 12.28 -8.31
N LEU A 104 -1.97 13.60 -8.47
CA LEU A 104 -1.71 14.48 -7.34
C LEU A 104 -3.03 14.80 -6.64
N VAL A 105 -3.10 14.49 -5.35
CA VAL A 105 -4.26 14.73 -4.50
C VAL A 105 -3.90 15.81 -3.49
N TYR A 106 -4.62 16.93 -3.53
CA TYR A 106 -4.41 18.03 -2.60
C TYR A 106 -4.99 17.70 -1.23
N VAL A 107 -4.38 18.19 -0.17
CA VAL A 107 -4.90 18.03 1.19
C VAL A 107 -5.60 19.30 1.66
N ASP A 108 -6.47 19.18 2.65
CA ASP A 108 -7.08 20.32 3.33
C ASP A 108 -6.02 21.22 4.00
N GLN A 109 -6.40 22.45 4.34
CA GLN A 109 -5.47 23.46 4.86
C GLN A 109 -4.77 23.03 6.15
N ARG A 110 -5.49 22.37 7.07
CA ARG A 110 -4.92 21.95 8.36
C ARG A 110 -3.86 20.87 8.15
N ALA A 111 -4.10 19.95 7.23
CA ALA A 111 -3.12 18.95 6.84
C ALA A 111 -1.94 19.58 6.09
N ALA A 112 -2.20 20.53 5.18
CA ALA A 112 -1.17 21.21 4.40
C ALA A 112 -0.13 21.91 5.27
N GLU A 113 -0.55 22.60 6.34
CA GLU A 113 0.35 23.26 7.29
C GLU A 113 1.33 22.28 7.94
N ARG A 114 0.86 21.09 8.30
CA ARG A 114 1.68 20.05 8.94
C ARG A 114 2.60 19.35 7.93
N LEU A 115 2.07 19.03 6.76
CA LEU A 115 2.75 18.27 5.72
C LEU A 115 3.74 19.10 4.90
N ARG A 116 3.65 20.44 4.93
CA ARG A 116 4.61 21.32 4.25
C ARG A 116 6.06 21.12 4.72
N SER A 117 6.29 20.69 5.96
CA SER A 117 7.64 20.35 6.44
C SER A 117 8.16 19.00 5.93
N LYS A 118 7.31 18.24 5.22
CA LYS A 118 7.50 16.84 4.82
C LYS A 118 7.64 16.68 3.31
N VAL A 119 7.88 17.75 2.56
CA VAL A 119 8.04 17.70 1.09
C VAL A 119 9.09 16.68 0.70
N GLY A 120 8.75 15.82 -0.26
CA GLY A 120 9.57 14.70 -0.73
C GLY A 120 9.52 13.45 0.15
N GLN A 121 9.00 13.54 1.38
CA GLN A 121 8.84 12.37 2.25
C GLN A 121 7.62 11.56 1.83
N TRP A 122 7.74 10.24 1.95
CA TRP A 122 6.66 9.31 1.71
C TRP A 122 5.72 9.30 2.89
N ILE A 123 4.45 9.59 2.64
CA ILE A 123 3.43 9.56 3.68
C ILE A 123 2.25 8.70 3.22
N LEU A 124 1.50 8.24 4.21
CA LEU A 124 0.17 7.68 4.04
C LEU A 124 -0.83 8.60 4.74
N VAL A 125 -1.93 8.89 4.06
CA VAL A 125 -3.07 9.61 4.63
C VAL A 125 -4.35 8.81 4.51
N GLU A 126 -5.18 8.92 5.54
CA GLU A 126 -6.56 8.43 5.58
C GLU A 126 -7.50 9.64 5.69
N GLY A 127 -8.58 9.62 4.91
CA GLY A 127 -9.50 10.75 4.85
C GLY A 127 -10.66 10.55 3.90
N TYR A 128 -11.30 11.65 3.50
CA TYR A 128 -12.35 11.63 2.48
C TYR A 128 -12.17 12.77 1.48
N VAL A 129 -12.73 12.60 0.29
CA VAL A 129 -12.66 13.62 -0.76
C VAL A 129 -13.69 14.71 -0.50
N GLU A 130 -13.26 15.97 -0.52
CA GLU A 130 -14.10 17.16 -0.44
C GLU A 130 -13.84 18.05 -1.66
N GLY A 131 -14.64 17.86 -2.71
CA GLY A 131 -14.50 18.59 -3.98
C GLY A 131 -13.47 17.98 -4.94
N PRO A 132 -13.05 18.71 -5.98
CA PRO A 132 -12.16 18.17 -7.01
C PRO A 132 -10.75 17.91 -6.46
N GLN A 133 -10.40 16.64 -6.30
CA GLN A 133 -9.06 16.17 -5.91
C GLN A 133 -8.53 16.75 -4.59
N ARG A 134 -9.40 17.23 -3.70
CA ARG A 134 -9.02 17.65 -2.36
C ARG A 134 -9.47 16.62 -1.34
N VAL A 135 -8.58 16.26 -0.44
CA VAL A 135 -8.82 15.29 0.64
C VAL A 135 -8.78 16.00 1.97
N VAL A 136 -9.82 15.80 2.76
CA VAL A 136 -9.82 16.12 4.19
C VAL A 136 -9.10 14.99 4.91
N VAL A 137 -7.91 15.27 5.43
CA VAL A 137 -7.05 14.28 6.08
C VAL A 137 -7.42 14.17 7.55
N LEU A 138 -7.86 12.98 7.95
CA LEU A 138 -8.20 12.67 9.33
C LEU A 138 -7.00 12.07 10.07
N HIS A 139 -6.23 11.22 9.38
CA HIS A 139 -5.03 10.60 9.92
C HIS A 139 -3.90 10.59 8.89
N TRP A 140 -2.66 10.70 9.36
CA TRP A 140 -1.50 10.51 8.52
C TRP A 140 -0.32 9.95 9.29
N ARG A 141 0.58 9.30 8.57
CA ARG A 141 1.89 8.86 9.09
C ARG A 141 2.97 8.90 8.01
N SER A 142 4.20 9.05 8.48
CA SER A 142 5.44 8.85 7.72
C SER A 142 5.63 7.37 7.36
N LEU A 143 6.23 7.08 6.20
CA LEU A 143 6.57 5.73 5.71
C LEU A 143 8.10 5.48 5.60
N ASP A 144 8.88 6.38 6.21
CA ASP A 144 10.33 6.38 6.33
C ASP A 144 10.86 5.44 7.43
#